data_AF-A0A2G4K5G3-F1
#
_entry.id   AF-A0A2G4K5G3-F1
#
_cell.length_a   1.000
_cell.length_b   1.000
_cell.length_c   1.000
_cell.angle_alpha   90.00
_cell.angle_beta   90.00
_cell.angle_gamma   90.00
#
_symmetry.space_group_name_H-M   'P 1'
#
loop_
_entity.id
_entity.type
_entity.pdbx_description
1 polymer ?
#
loop_
_entity_poly.entity_id
_entity_poly.type
_entity_poly.pdbx_seq_one_letter_code
_entity_poly.pdbx_strand_id
1 'polypeptide(L)'
;MHSQNPILDEFAKLTQAAMGIAQTAGEEAKTAMRAQADRLAAEFDLIRRDDFEALKAEVAALREEIASLKAAPKEAKKAPAKKSAATGE
;
A
#
# COMPACT_ATOMS: atom_id res chain seq x y z
N MET A 1 59.19 18.01 26.92
CA MET A 1 59.01 16.59 26.57
C MET A 1 57.54 16.26 26.74
N HIS A 2 56.84 15.93 25.65
CA HIS A 2 55.39 15.72 25.63
C HIS A 2 54.99 14.54 26.51
N SER A 3 54.17 14.80 27.53
CA SER A 3 53.38 13.80 28.23
C SER A 3 52.18 13.40 27.35
N GLN A 4 52.41 12.58 26.33
CA GLN A 4 51.33 11.90 25.62
C GLN A 4 51.14 10.54 26.28
N ASN A 5 50.02 10.37 26.98
CA ASN A 5 49.68 9.14 27.68
C ASN A 5 49.33 8.06 26.63
N PRO A 6 50.11 6.98 26.47
CA PRO A 6 50.00 6.04 25.34
C PRO A 6 48.61 5.40 25.22
N ILE A 7 47.96 5.12 26.35
CA ILE A 7 46.61 4.52 26.39
C ILE A 7 45.56 5.41 25.69
N LEU A 8 45.70 6.74 25.78
CA LEU A 8 44.77 7.66 25.12
C LEU A 8 44.99 7.71 23.60
N ASP A 9 46.22 7.51 23.13
CA ASP A 9 46.55 7.46 21.70
C ASP A 9 46.05 6.17 21.04
N GLU A 10 46.22 5.03 21.71
CA GLU A 10 45.61 3.76 21.28
C GLU A 10 44.06 3.85 21.22
N PHE A 11 43.43 4.49 22.20
CA PHE A 11 41.97 4.67 22.20
C PHE A 11 41.49 5.60 21.09
N ALA A 12 42.22 6.67 20.81
CA ALA A 12 41.93 7.58 19.71
C ALA A 12 42.03 6.86 18.35
N LYS A 13 43.08 6.05 18.15
CA LYS A 13 43.24 5.21 16.95
C LYS A 13 42.13 4.17 16.81
N LEU A 14 41.76 3.51 17.91
CA LEU A 14 40.65 2.54 17.92
C LEU A 14 39.33 3.21 17.56
N THR A 15 39.05 4.39 18.13
CA THR A 15 37.82 5.13 17.86
C THR A 15 37.78 5.59 16.41
N GLN A 16 38.89 6.07 15.86
CA GLN A 16 38.98 6.46 14.45
C GLN A 16 38.77 5.26 13.52
N ALA A 17 39.36 4.10 13.83
CA ALA A 17 39.16 2.87 13.09
C ALA A 17 37.70 2.37 13.18
N ALA A 18 37.10 2.43 14.37
CA ALA A 18 35.72 2.05 14.61
C ALA A 18 34.73 2.96 13.86
N MET A 19 34.99 4.26 13.80
CA MET A 19 34.19 5.21 13.01
C MET A 19 34.24 4.88 11.51
N GLY A 20 35.40 4.48 10.99
CA GLY A 20 35.53 4.01 9.60
C GLY A 20 34.73 2.73 9.32
N ILE A 21 34.83 1.74 10.20
CA ILE A 21 34.07 0.48 10.08
C ILE A 21 32.56 0.72 10.23
N ALA A 22 32.15 1.61 11.13
CA ALA A 22 30.74 1.94 11.32
C ALA A 22 30.12 2.60 10.08
N GLN A 23 30.86 3.47 9.39
CA GLN A 23 30.41 4.09 8.15
C GLN A 23 30.23 3.05 7.04
N THR A 24 31.20 2.17 6.83
CA THR A 24 31.11 1.14 5.77
C THR A 24 30.05 0.08 6.10
N ALA A 25 30.00 -0.40 7.34
CA ALA A 25 29.00 -1.35 7.78
C ALA A 25 27.58 -0.77 7.70
N GLY A 26 27.42 0.54 7.93
CA GLY A 26 26.13 1.22 7.77
C GLY A 26 25.62 1.24 6.33
N GLU A 27 26.50 1.50 5.36
CA GLU A 27 26.14 1.48 3.93
C GLU A 27 25.81 0.05 3.44
N GLU A 28 26.58 -0.94 3.89
CA GLU A 28 26.33 -2.35 3.60
C GLU A 28 25.02 -2.83 4.23
N ALA A 29 24.76 -2.48 5.49
CA ALA A 29 23.51 -2.81 6.17
C ALA A 29 22.31 -2.18 5.46
N LYS A 30 22.40 -0.91 5.05
CA LYS A 30 21.33 -0.24 4.30
C LYS A 30 21.03 -0.94 2.98
N THR A 31 22.07 -1.36 2.27
CA THR A 31 21.93 -2.09 0.99
C THR A 31 21.29 -3.46 1.20
N ALA A 32 21.74 -4.21 2.23
CA ALA A 32 21.17 -5.50 2.59
C ALA A 32 19.70 -5.38 3.03
N MET A 33 19.37 -4.36 3.83
CA MET A 33 17.99 -4.09 4.24
C MET A 33 17.10 -3.73 3.05
N ARG A 34 17.59 -2.95 2.08
CA ARG A 34 16.86 -2.63 0.85
C ARG A 34 16.56 -3.90 0.06
N ALA A 35 17.56 -4.74 -0.16
CA ALA A 35 17.40 -6.00 -0.87
C ALA A 35 16.44 -6.97 -0.17
N GLN A 36 16.47 -7.04 1.17
CA GLN A 36 15.50 -7.81 1.93
C GLN A 36 14.08 -7.25 1.82
N ALA A 37 13.92 -5.92 1.88
CA ALA A 37 12.62 -5.28 1.73
C ALA A 37 12.03 -5.52 0.32
N ASP A 38 12.84 -5.40 -0.73
CA ASP A 38 12.42 -5.65 -2.11
C ASP A 38 12.02 -7.13 -2.29
N ARG A 39 12.78 -8.06 -1.70
CA ARG A 39 12.45 -9.49 -1.70
C ARG A 39 11.13 -9.77 -0.98
N LEU A 40 10.94 -9.21 0.22
CA LEU A 40 9.68 -9.36 0.96
C LEU A 40 8.52 -8.79 0.15
N ALA A 41 8.67 -7.61 -0.44
CA ALA A 41 7.64 -7.00 -1.28
C ALA A 41 7.31 -7.84 -2.53
N ALA A 42 8.28 -8.58 -3.08
CA ALA A 42 8.05 -9.50 -4.18
C ALA A 42 7.42 -10.84 -3.74
N GLU A 43 7.68 -11.27 -2.50
CA GLU A 43 7.07 -12.47 -1.90
C GLU A 43 5.62 -12.19 -1.45
N PHE A 44 5.30 -10.96 -1.05
CA PHE A 44 3.93 -10.55 -0.77
C PHE A 44 3.18 -10.27 -2.07
N ASP A 45 1.95 -10.79 -2.18
CA ASP A 45 1.04 -10.52 -3.30
C ASP A 45 0.44 -9.11 -3.20
N LEU A 46 1.30 -8.10 -3.38
CA LEU A 46 0.91 -6.69 -3.26
C LEU A 46 0.31 -6.19 -4.56
N ILE A 47 -0.90 -5.64 -4.47
CA ILE A 47 -1.50 -4.90 -5.57
C ILE A 47 -0.85 -3.51 -5.70
N ARG A 48 -0.67 -3.03 -6.92
CA ARG A 48 -0.21 -1.66 -7.15
C ARG A 48 -1.21 -0.67 -6.58
N ARG A 49 -0.70 0.45 -6.06
CA ARG A 49 -1.54 1.52 -5.51
C ARG A 49 -2.55 2.03 -6.54
N ASP A 50 -2.14 2.21 -7.79
CA ASP A 50 -3.01 2.74 -8.86
C ASP A 50 -4.20 1.80 -9.12
N ASP A 51 -3.92 0.50 -9.21
CA ASP A 51 -4.95 -0.53 -9.43
C ASP A 51 -5.92 -0.61 -8.24
N PHE A 52 -5.39 -0.46 -7.01
CA PHE A 52 -6.22 -0.40 -5.80
C PHE A 52 -7.15 0.81 -5.79
N GLU A 53 -6.66 2.01 -6.13
CA GLU A 53 -7.48 3.22 -6.17
C GLU A 53 -8.53 3.15 -7.31
N ALA A 54 -8.17 2.59 -8.47
CA ALA A 54 -9.10 2.36 -9.57
C ALA A 54 -10.24 1.43 -9.15
N LEU A 55 -9.92 0.26 -8.57
CA LEU A 55 -10.92 -0.70 -8.09
C LEU A 55 -11.80 -0.10 -6.99
N LYS A 56 -11.22 0.68 -6.07
CA LYS A 56 -11.97 1.36 -5.01
C LYS A 56 -12.99 2.34 -5.57
N ALA A 57 -12.63 3.12 -6.59
CA ALA A 57 -13.54 4.05 -7.25
C ALA A 57 -14.68 3.29 -7.96
N GLU A 58 -14.37 2.21 -8.65
CA GLU A 58 -15.37 1.35 -9.32
C GLU A 58 -16.35 0.74 -8.29
N VAL A 59 -15.84 0.20 -7.18
CA VAL A 59 -16.67 -0.36 -6.11
C VAL A 59 -17.57 0.71 -5.48
N ALA A 60 -17.10 1.95 -5.35
CA ALA A 60 -17.92 3.05 -4.85
C ALA A 60 -19.08 3.36 -5.81
N ALA A 61 -18.78 3.51 -7.10
CA ALA A 61 -19.79 3.77 -8.14
C ALA A 61 -20.84 2.65 -8.20
N LEU A 62 -20.41 1.38 -8.19
CA LEU A 62 -21.32 0.23 -8.19
C LEU A 62 -22.21 0.20 -6.93
N ARG A 63 -21.69 0.58 -5.76
CA ARG A 63 -22.49 0.66 -4.54
C ARG A 63 -23.57 1.73 -4.62
N GLU A 64 -23.26 2.88 -5.21
CA GLU A 64 -24.23 3.97 -5.46
C GLU A 64 -25.31 3.53 -6.46
N GLU A 65 -24.93 2.85 -7.53
CA GLU A 65 -25.86 2.29 -8.51
C GLU A 65 -26.78 1.25 -7.87
N ILE A 66 -26.23 0.32 -7.08
CA ILE A 66 -27.02 -0.67 -6.33
C ILE A 66 -27.98 0.00 -5.36
N ALA A 67 -27.54 1.06 -4.64
CA ALA A 67 -28.41 1.79 -3.73
C ALA A 67 -29.58 2.44 -4.48
N SER A 68 -29.32 3.03 -5.65
CA SER A 68 -30.31 3.63 -6.53
C SER A 68 -31.32 2.61 -7.05
N LEU A 69 -30.84 1.47 -7.56
CA LEU A 69 -31.68 0.37 -8.04
C LEU A 69 -32.52 -0.28 -6.93
N LYS A 70 -31.98 -0.37 -5.70
CA LYS A 70 -32.70 -0.89 -4.53
C LYS A 70 -33.70 0.11 -3.93
N ALA A 71 -33.59 1.40 -4.25
CA ALA A 71 -34.60 2.40 -3.87
C ALA A 71 -35.80 2.41 -4.84
N ALA A 72 -35.59 2.06 -6.11
CA ALA A 72 -36.63 1.95 -7.14
C ALA A 72 -37.70 0.81 -7.01
N PRO A 73 -37.57 -0.31 -6.26
CA PRO A 73 -38.53 -1.41 -6.29
C PRO A 73 -39.91 -1.11 -5.67
N LYS A 74 -40.12 0.09 -5.10
CA LYS A 74 -41.42 0.47 -4.52
C LYS A 74 -42.42 1.01 -5.54
N GLU A 75 -41.99 1.46 -6.72
CA GLU A 75 -42.89 2.13 -7.67
C GLU A 75 -43.36 1.22 -8.82
N ALA A 76 -42.59 0.22 -9.22
CA ALA A 76 -42.91 -0.63 -10.38
C ALA A 76 -43.99 -1.72 -10.14
N LYS A 77 -44.54 -1.84 -8.92
CA LYS A 77 -45.63 -2.82 -8.61
C LYS A 77 -47.05 -2.25 -8.69
N LYS A 78 -47.24 -1.01 -9.15
CA LYS A 78 -48.57 -0.39 -9.32
C LYS A 78 -48.77 0.15 -10.75
N ALA A 79 -48.89 -0.74 -11.72
CA ALA A 79 -49.60 -0.44 -12.96
C ALA A 79 -50.55 -1.61 -13.28
N PRO A 80 -51.88 -1.43 -13.19
CA PRO A 80 -52.82 -2.51 -13.44
C PRO A 80 -52.94 -2.75 -14.95
N ALA A 81 -52.73 -3.99 -15.36
CA ALA A 81 -53.11 -4.48 -16.68
C ALA A 81 -54.64 -4.40 -16.84
N LYS A 82 -55.14 -3.32 -17.45
CA LYS A 82 -56.50 -3.21 -17.97
C LYS A 82 -56.48 -2.46 -19.31
N LYS A 83 -56.40 -3.22 -20.42
CA LYS A 83 -57.24 -3.11 -21.63
C LYS A 83 -56.56 -3.80 -22.81
N SER A 84 -56.94 -5.05 -23.05
CA SER A 84 -56.99 -5.66 -24.38
C SER A 84 -57.84 -6.94 -24.30
N ALA A 85 -59.10 -6.75 -23.91
CA ALA A 85 -60.17 -7.72 -24.09
C ALA A 85 -61.41 -6.92 -24.50
N ALA A 86 -61.52 -6.60 -25.78
CA ALA A 86 -62.78 -6.31 -26.50
C ALA A 86 -62.46 -5.89 -27.94
N THR A 87 -63.30 -6.40 -28.86
CA THR A 87 -63.32 -6.22 -30.33
C THR A 87 -62.35 -7.15 -31.05
N GLY A 88 -62.80 -8.19 -31.75
CA GLY A 88 -64.12 -8.51 -32.30
C GLY A 88 -63.86 -9.39 -33.54
N GLU A 89 -64.87 -10.16 -33.91
CA GLU A 89 -64.93 -11.09 -35.04
C GLU A 89 -64.31 -10.59 -36.37
#